data_AF-A0ABD3MWW3-F1
#
_entry.id   AF-A0ABD3MWW3-F1
#
_cell.length_a   1.000
_cell.length_b   1.000
_cell.length_c   1.000
_cell.angle_alpha   90.00
_cell.angle_beta   90.00
_cell.angle_gamma   90.00
#
_symmetry.space_group_name_H-M   'P 1'
#
loop_
_entity.id
_entity.type
_entity.pdbx_description
1 polymer ?
#
loop_
_entity_poly.entity_id
_entity_poly.type
_entity_poly.pdbx_seq_one_letter_code
_entity_poly.pdbx_strand_id
1 'polypeptide(L)'
;MVNRIFACLVLATATASGATAFTAPHGAYLPTSTVSPSSSSTAIHAAADAASSRRDLLARAGSAIAAAIVAGVAASSPSSPALAAASADPPTPEEIERIRTGYENIRYLLANWEKETTVCRENGGECKRDADACRRYLGLRSTTDPLFQIEKVFAKVKYMDDIDPEKLESFFEATEDWNTAMNMSNSMAFISQFAEYNPGGGKDEVLKYLNEAQTQVILAEKALKVILDCVTSSAA
;
A
#
# COMPACT_ATOMS: atom_id res chain seq x y z
N MET A 1 59.62 10.27 -33.65
CA MET A 1 60.77 10.46 -32.74
C MET A 1 60.24 10.45 -31.30
N VAL A 2 60.73 9.48 -30.50
CA VAL A 2 60.75 9.41 -29.02
C VAL A 2 59.37 9.43 -28.32
N ASN A 3 58.70 8.31 -28.03
CA ASN A 3 58.99 7.20 -27.10
C ASN A 3 59.13 7.62 -25.63
N ARG A 4 58.13 7.34 -24.77
CA ARG A 4 58.32 6.98 -23.34
C ARG A 4 57.19 6.09 -22.82
N ILE A 5 57.50 4.80 -22.88
CA ILE A 5 56.95 3.69 -22.08
C ILE A 5 57.33 3.92 -20.62
N PHE A 6 56.40 3.73 -19.67
CA PHE A 6 56.73 3.43 -18.28
C PHE A 6 55.88 2.25 -17.82
N ALA A 7 56.56 1.10 -17.78
CA ALA A 7 56.17 -0.11 -17.08
C ALA A 7 56.80 -0.09 -15.69
N CYS A 8 56.04 -0.44 -14.66
CA CYS A 8 56.49 -0.82 -13.32
C CYS A 8 55.25 -1.27 -12.55
N LEU A 9 55.21 -2.28 -11.69
CA LEU A 9 56.04 -3.43 -11.38
C LEU A 9 55.13 -4.24 -10.44
N VAL A 10 55.01 -5.54 -10.68
CA VAL A 10 54.26 -6.46 -9.83
C VAL A 10 54.92 -6.57 -8.45
N LEU A 11 54.13 -6.50 -7.38
CA LEU A 11 54.52 -7.09 -6.08
C LEU A 11 53.35 -7.89 -5.51
N ALA A 12 53.47 -9.21 -5.59
CA ALA A 12 52.63 -10.17 -4.90
C ALA A 12 53.26 -10.47 -3.54
N THR A 13 52.52 -10.29 -2.45
CA THR A 13 52.89 -10.80 -1.12
C THR A 13 51.89 -11.88 -0.73
N ALA A 14 52.32 -13.12 -0.81
CA ALA A 14 51.68 -14.27 -0.18
C ALA A 14 52.21 -14.40 1.25
N THR A 15 51.31 -14.46 2.23
CA THR A 15 51.62 -15.00 3.57
C THR A 15 50.52 -15.96 3.97
N ALA A 16 50.95 -17.17 4.31
CA ALA A 16 50.13 -18.33 4.64
C ALA A 16 49.85 -18.43 6.14
N SER A 17 48.83 -19.25 6.44
CA SER A 17 48.69 -20.15 7.59
C SER A 17 48.41 -19.58 8.98
N GLY A 18 47.22 -19.94 9.48
CA GLY A 18 46.84 -19.91 10.88
C GLY A 18 45.59 -20.75 11.11
N ALA A 19 45.73 -22.07 11.10
CA ALA A 19 44.70 -23.01 11.52
C ALA A 19 44.77 -23.19 13.04
N THR A 20 43.65 -22.99 13.74
CA THR A 20 43.41 -23.61 15.05
C THR A 20 41.97 -24.09 15.11
N ALA A 21 41.83 -25.41 15.12
CA ALA A 21 40.62 -26.12 15.47
C ALA A 21 40.32 -25.96 16.97
N PHE A 22 39.04 -25.86 17.33
CA PHE A 22 38.58 -26.29 18.65
C PHE A 22 37.27 -27.06 18.54
N THR A 23 37.43 -28.37 18.67
CA THR A 23 36.56 -29.40 19.23
C THR A 23 35.19 -28.99 19.78
N ALA A 24 34.15 -29.64 19.24
CA ALA A 24 32.86 -29.88 19.87
C ALA A 24 32.94 -31.02 20.90
N PRO A 25 32.06 -31.05 21.91
CA PRO A 25 31.64 -32.28 22.56
C PRO A 25 30.24 -32.74 22.11
N HIS A 26 30.16 -34.05 21.89
CA HIS A 26 28.94 -34.85 21.74
C HIS A 26 28.11 -34.95 23.03
N GLY A 27 26.81 -35.24 22.86
CA GLY A 27 25.92 -35.76 23.91
C GLY A 27 24.51 -35.21 23.77
N ALA A 28 23.67 -35.71 22.85
CA ALA A 28 22.84 -36.91 22.97
C ALA A 28 21.45 -36.66 23.59
N TYR A 29 20.45 -37.35 23.01
CA TYR A 29 19.08 -37.63 23.46
C TYR A 29 17.93 -36.70 23.03
N LEU A 30 17.17 -37.22 22.06
CA LEU A 30 15.73 -37.02 21.87
C LEU A 30 14.96 -37.40 23.16
N PRO A 31 13.80 -36.77 23.41
CA PRO A 31 12.58 -37.49 23.07
C PRO A 31 11.49 -36.64 22.41
N THR A 32 10.86 -37.23 21.41
CA THR A 32 9.50 -36.90 20.96
C THR A 32 8.51 -37.16 22.10
N SER A 33 7.68 -36.18 22.44
CA SER A 33 6.44 -36.42 23.16
C SER A 33 5.36 -35.43 22.70
N THR A 34 4.34 -36.04 22.12
CA THR A 34 3.01 -35.58 21.76
C THR A 34 2.37 -34.63 22.76
N VAL A 35 1.89 -33.48 22.29
CA VAL A 35 0.92 -32.65 23.03
C VAL A 35 -0.47 -32.92 22.44
N SER A 36 -1.29 -33.66 23.19
CA SER A 36 -2.73 -33.80 22.94
C SER A 36 -3.49 -32.61 23.54
N PRO A 37 -4.66 -32.23 22.98
CA PRO A 37 -5.43 -31.09 23.42
C PRO A 37 -6.19 -31.43 24.71
N SER A 38 -6.06 -30.58 25.73
CA SER A 38 -6.91 -30.64 26.92
C SER A 38 -8.01 -29.59 26.82
N SER A 39 -9.21 -30.06 26.52
CA SER A 39 -10.45 -29.36 26.79
C SER A 39 -10.66 -29.32 28.30
N SER A 40 -10.83 -28.13 28.86
CA SER A 40 -11.42 -27.97 30.20
C SER A 40 -12.19 -26.65 30.27
N SER A 41 -13.49 -26.80 30.08
CA SER A 41 -14.51 -25.81 30.41
C SER A 41 -14.46 -25.48 31.90
N THR A 42 -14.41 -24.19 32.21
CA THR A 42 -15.01 -23.65 33.44
C THR A 42 -15.82 -22.42 33.06
N ALA A 43 -17.14 -22.58 33.13
CA ALA A 43 -18.10 -21.49 33.11
C ALA A 43 -18.33 -21.03 34.55
N ILE A 44 -18.19 -19.73 34.85
CA ILE A 44 -18.88 -19.08 35.97
C ILE A 44 -19.24 -17.63 35.58
N HIS A 45 -20.52 -17.44 35.30
CA HIS A 45 -21.43 -16.32 35.61
C HIS A 45 -20.95 -14.85 35.64
N ALA A 46 -21.51 -14.10 34.69
CA ALA A 46 -22.23 -12.83 34.83
C ALA A 46 -21.94 -11.95 36.07
N ALA A 47 -21.30 -10.82 35.81
CA ALA A 47 -21.61 -9.56 36.48
C ALA A 47 -21.98 -8.54 35.40
N ALA A 48 -23.24 -8.11 35.42
CA ALA A 48 -23.70 -6.93 34.73
C ALA A 48 -23.01 -5.72 35.34
N ASP A 49 -22.45 -4.83 34.52
CA ASP A 49 -22.98 -3.47 34.41
C ASP A 49 -22.21 -2.62 33.37
N ALA A 50 -22.98 -1.74 32.74
CA ALA A 50 -22.56 -0.62 31.89
C ALA A 50 -21.92 -0.94 30.53
N ALA A 51 -22.69 -1.63 29.68
CA ALA A 51 -22.57 -1.50 28.23
C ALA A 51 -22.94 -0.06 27.82
N SER A 52 -21.95 0.83 27.76
CA SER A 52 -22.07 2.11 27.04
C SER A 52 -22.14 1.82 25.54
N SER A 53 -23.37 1.55 25.10
CA SER A 53 -23.70 1.22 23.71
C SER A 53 -23.67 2.50 22.88
N ARG A 54 -22.87 2.49 21.81
CA ARG A 54 -22.79 3.56 20.79
C ARG A 54 -24.14 3.90 20.13
N ARG A 55 -25.21 3.15 20.44
CA ARG A 55 -26.59 3.38 19.98
C ARG A 55 -27.33 4.48 20.78
N ASP A 56 -26.88 4.84 21.98
CA ASP A 56 -27.53 5.91 22.78
C ASP A 56 -27.23 7.33 22.29
N LEU A 57 -26.19 7.51 21.45
CA LEU A 57 -25.89 8.80 20.84
C LEU A 57 -26.78 9.11 19.63
N LEU A 58 -27.35 8.10 18.97
CA LEU A 58 -28.24 8.29 17.83
C LEU A 58 -29.71 8.51 18.26
N ALA A 59 -30.09 7.98 19.43
CA ALA A 59 -31.42 8.20 20.02
C ALA A 59 -31.60 9.62 20.60
N ARG A 60 -30.49 10.36 20.84
CA ARG A 60 -30.54 11.73 21.37
C ARG A 60 -30.57 12.83 20.29
N ALA A 61 -30.53 12.45 19.01
CA ALA A 61 -30.58 13.37 17.87
C ALA A 61 -31.96 13.46 17.20
N GLY A 62 -32.98 12.78 17.74
CA GLY A 62 -34.34 12.81 17.21
C GLY A 62 -35.34 13.38 18.21
N SER A 63 -35.50 14.71 18.23
CA SER A 63 -36.74 15.44 18.60
C SER A 63 -36.46 16.95 18.79
N ALA A 64 -36.55 17.73 17.73
CA ALA A 64 -36.85 19.16 17.82
C ALA A 64 -37.36 19.69 16.46
N ILE A 65 -38.56 19.25 16.06
CA ILE A 65 -39.37 20.02 15.12
C ILE A 65 -40.46 20.67 15.97
N ALA A 66 -40.29 21.95 16.28
CA ALA A 66 -41.38 22.85 16.65
C ALA A 66 -41.00 24.27 16.19
N ALA A 67 -41.85 24.81 15.34
CA ALA A 67 -41.69 26.10 14.68
C ALA A 67 -41.66 27.27 15.68
N ALA A 68 -40.78 28.24 15.42
CA ALA A 68 -40.91 29.60 15.93
C ALA A 68 -40.55 30.57 14.79
N ILE A 69 -41.59 31.04 14.09
CA ILE A 69 -41.54 32.25 13.26
C ILE A 69 -41.77 33.41 14.23
N VAL A 70 -40.88 34.41 14.22
CA VAL A 70 -41.15 35.86 14.13
C VAL A 70 -39.90 36.68 14.55
N ALA A 71 -39.34 37.38 13.55
CA ALA A 71 -38.72 38.71 13.52
C ALA A 71 -37.40 39.06 14.27
N GLY A 72 -36.43 39.51 13.46
CA GLY A 72 -35.30 40.40 13.79
C GLY A 72 -34.14 39.69 14.49
N VAL A 73 -32.87 39.75 14.09
CA VAL A 73 -32.07 40.80 13.46
C VAL A 73 -30.78 40.11 12.91
N ALA A 74 -30.25 40.58 11.77
CA ALA A 74 -28.91 40.27 11.23
C ALA A 74 -28.51 38.78 11.06
N ALA A 75 -28.78 38.25 9.87
CA ALA A 75 -28.39 36.91 9.43
C ALA A 75 -26.86 36.75 9.29
N SER A 76 -26.21 36.23 10.33
CA SER A 76 -24.99 35.44 10.16
C SER A 76 -25.41 34.03 9.79
N SER A 77 -25.41 33.72 8.49
CA SER A 77 -25.66 32.37 7.98
C SER A 77 -24.72 31.38 8.65
N PRO A 78 -25.20 30.38 9.42
CA PRO A 78 -24.38 29.22 9.70
C PRO A 78 -24.19 28.52 8.34
N SER A 79 -22.96 28.54 7.85
CA SER A 79 -22.52 27.69 6.75
C SER A 79 -22.81 26.24 7.15
N SER A 80 -23.95 25.72 6.70
CA SER A 80 -24.23 24.29 6.78
C SER A 80 -23.08 23.58 6.08
N PRO A 81 -22.34 22.68 6.76
CA PRO A 81 -21.37 21.85 6.08
C PRO A 81 -22.14 21.04 5.04
N ALA A 82 -21.85 21.28 3.76
CA ALA A 82 -22.37 20.44 2.70
C ALA A 82 -21.89 19.02 2.98
N LEU A 83 -22.81 18.13 3.36
CA LEU A 83 -22.54 16.70 3.31
C LEU A 83 -22.17 16.42 1.85
N ALA A 84 -20.92 16.03 1.61
CA ALA A 84 -20.52 15.44 0.35
C ALA A 84 -21.28 14.11 0.21
N ALA A 85 -22.49 14.17 -0.32
CA ALA A 85 -23.19 12.99 -0.79
C ALA A 85 -22.32 12.41 -1.90
N ALA A 86 -21.87 11.17 -1.73
CA ALA A 86 -21.40 10.40 -2.87
C ALA A 86 -22.56 10.38 -3.86
N SER A 87 -22.37 11.02 -5.02
CA SER A 87 -23.37 11.07 -6.06
C SER A 87 -23.76 9.63 -6.42
N ALA A 88 -25.05 9.34 -6.51
CA ALA A 88 -25.56 8.04 -6.98
C ALA A 88 -25.44 7.90 -8.51
N ASP A 89 -24.48 8.61 -9.09
CA ASP A 89 -24.24 8.72 -10.52
C ASP A 89 -23.10 7.73 -10.89
N PRO A 90 -23.14 7.16 -12.11
CA PRO A 90 -22.04 6.37 -12.64
C PRO A 90 -20.72 7.17 -12.70
N PRO A 91 -19.57 6.49 -12.81
CA PRO A 91 -18.29 7.15 -13.06
C PRO A 91 -18.36 8.03 -14.32
N THR A 92 -17.85 9.24 -14.23
CA THR A 92 -17.68 10.11 -15.40
C THR A 92 -16.59 9.58 -16.34
N PRO A 93 -16.61 9.94 -17.63
CA PRO A 93 -15.54 9.56 -18.56
C PRO A 93 -14.14 9.98 -18.08
N GLU A 94 -14.03 11.15 -17.44
CA GLU A 94 -12.78 11.64 -16.87
C GLU A 94 -12.32 10.77 -15.69
N GLU A 95 -13.24 10.26 -14.88
CA GLU A 95 -12.93 9.32 -13.80
C GLU A 95 -12.47 7.95 -14.33
N ILE A 96 -13.05 7.46 -15.41
CA ILE A 96 -12.58 6.24 -16.10
C ILE A 96 -11.19 6.46 -16.70
N GLU A 97 -10.95 7.63 -17.31
CA GLU A 97 -9.64 7.96 -17.88
C GLU A 97 -8.53 8.02 -16.82
N ARG A 98 -8.86 8.42 -15.59
CA ARG A 98 -7.92 8.33 -14.46
C ARG A 98 -7.48 6.90 -14.15
N ILE A 99 -8.38 5.92 -14.28
CA ILE A 99 -8.05 4.49 -14.10
C ILE A 99 -7.06 4.07 -15.20
N ARG A 100 -7.34 4.42 -16.47
CA ARG A 100 -6.45 4.14 -17.61
C ARG A 100 -5.07 4.76 -17.44
N THR A 101 -5.03 6.07 -17.18
CA THR A 101 -3.77 6.80 -16.97
C THR A 101 -2.99 6.21 -15.79
N GLY A 102 -3.67 5.89 -14.68
CA GLY A 102 -3.06 5.25 -13.53
C GLY A 102 -2.46 3.88 -13.82
N TYR A 103 -3.17 3.06 -14.61
CA TYR A 103 -2.69 1.76 -15.05
C TYR A 103 -1.43 1.87 -15.93
N GLU A 104 -1.42 2.78 -16.90
CA GLU A 104 -0.25 3.02 -17.75
C GLU A 104 0.96 3.52 -16.93
N ASN A 105 0.70 4.39 -15.97
CA ASN A 105 1.68 4.90 -15.01
C ASN A 105 2.32 3.79 -14.17
N ILE A 106 1.52 2.86 -13.63
CA ILE A 106 2.03 1.70 -12.90
C ILE A 106 2.87 0.79 -13.81
N ARG A 107 2.41 0.55 -15.05
CA ARG A 107 3.18 -0.23 -16.02
C ARG A 107 4.52 0.42 -16.36
N TYR A 108 4.54 1.74 -16.49
CA TYR A 108 5.79 2.48 -16.69
C TYR A 108 6.73 2.30 -15.48
N LEU A 109 6.22 2.43 -14.25
CA LEU A 109 7.01 2.19 -13.03
C LEU A 109 7.63 0.78 -13.05
N LEU A 110 6.81 -0.25 -13.31
CA LEU A 110 7.29 -1.63 -13.32
C LEU A 110 8.33 -1.89 -14.42
N ALA A 111 8.14 -1.33 -15.61
CA ALA A 111 9.09 -1.44 -16.72
C ALA A 111 10.41 -0.68 -16.47
N ASN A 112 10.36 0.36 -15.62
CA ASN A 112 11.51 1.23 -15.32
C ASN A 112 11.88 1.17 -13.83
N TRP A 113 11.62 0.04 -13.17
CA TRP A 113 11.68 -0.07 -11.71
C TRP A 113 13.01 0.44 -11.15
N GLU A 114 14.13 -0.07 -11.65
CA GLU A 114 15.47 0.31 -11.22
C GLU A 114 15.74 1.80 -11.41
N LYS A 115 15.31 2.38 -12.53
CA LYS A 115 15.50 3.79 -12.84
C LYS A 115 14.69 4.69 -11.92
N GLU A 116 13.40 4.38 -11.73
CA GLU A 116 12.49 5.23 -10.96
C GLU A 116 12.70 5.09 -9.45
N THR A 117 13.21 3.94 -8.98
CA THR A 117 13.47 3.70 -7.56
C THR A 117 14.95 3.89 -7.18
N THR A 118 15.73 4.58 -8.01
CA THR A 118 17.12 4.93 -7.72
C THR A 118 17.34 6.43 -7.85
N VAL A 119 17.85 7.05 -6.78
CA VAL A 119 18.21 8.46 -6.75
C VAL A 119 19.72 8.57 -6.58
N CYS A 120 20.39 9.09 -7.59
CA CYS A 120 21.83 9.38 -7.56
C CYS A 120 22.08 10.85 -7.24
N ARG A 121 23.09 11.14 -6.43
CA ARG A 121 23.50 12.54 -6.19
C ARG A 121 24.18 13.11 -7.44
N GLU A 122 23.85 14.35 -7.79
CA GLU A 122 24.32 15.04 -9.01
C GLU A 122 25.85 15.13 -9.14
N ASN A 123 26.60 15.02 -8.03
CA ASN A 123 28.05 15.10 -8.01
C ASN A 123 28.78 13.75 -8.17
N GLY A 124 28.15 12.74 -8.77
CA GLY A 124 28.72 11.39 -8.89
C GLY A 124 28.81 10.64 -7.56
N GLY A 125 27.96 11.00 -6.60
CA GLY A 125 27.88 10.32 -5.31
C GLY A 125 27.16 8.98 -5.39
N GLU A 126 27.16 8.24 -4.29
CA GLU A 126 26.46 6.96 -4.18
C GLU A 126 24.96 7.10 -4.51
N CYS A 127 24.47 6.22 -5.37
CA CYS A 127 23.06 6.09 -5.67
C CYS A 127 22.35 5.37 -4.53
N LYS A 128 21.23 5.91 -4.08
CA LYS A 128 20.38 5.32 -3.04
C LYS A 128 19.09 4.79 -3.66
N ARG A 129 18.62 3.65 -3.14
CA ARG A 129 17.30 3.09 -3.46
C ARG A 129 16.23 3.88 -2.72
N ASP A 130 15.21 4.33 -3.44
CA ASP A 130 14.12 5.15 -2.93
C ASP A 130 12.77 4.60 -3.37
N ALA A 131 11.87 4.40 -2.41
CA ALA A 131 10.52 3.89 -2.64
C ALA A 131 9.48 4.99 -2.87
N ASP A 132 9.88 6.26 -2.93
CA ASP A 132 8.98 7.38 -3.20
C ASP A 132 8.23 7.21 -4.52
N ALA A 133 8.89 6.65 -5.54
CA ALA A 133 8.26 6.36 -6.83
C ALA A 133 7.03 5.45 -6.68
N CYS A 134 7.07 4.42 -5.81
CA CYS A 134 5.92 3.56 -5.55
C CYS A 134 4.70 4.38 -5.13
N ARG A 135 4.88 5.26 -4.13
CA ARG A 135 3.80 6.10 -3.60
C ARG A 135 3.29 7.11 -4.62
N ARG A 136 4.17 7.66 -5.46
CA ARG A 136 3.81 8.58 -6.55
C ARG A 136 2.92 7.90 -7.59
N TYR A 137 3.36 6.77 -8.14
CA TYR A 137 2.65 6.08 -9.22
C TYR A 137 1.35 5.43 -8.76
N LEU A 138 1.24 5.06 -7.49
CA LEU A 138 0.02 4.55 -6.88
C LEU A 138 -0.97 5.65 -6.46
N GLY A 139 -0.64 6.93 -6.66
CA GLY A 139 -1.52 8.05 -6.29
C GLY A 139 -1.66 8.31 -4.80
N LEU A 140 -0.64 7.92 -4.03
CA LEU A 140 -0.57 8.07 -2.57
C LEU A 140 0.25 9.30 -2.13
N ARG A 141 0.72 10.11 -3.08
CA ARG A 141 1.62 11.25 -2.83
C ARG A 141 0.90 12.59 -2.95
N SER A 142 0.05 12.78 -3.97
CA SER A 142 -0.63 14.04 -4.25
C SER A 142 -2.12 13.85 -4.50
N THR A 143 -2.90 14.88 -4.18
CA THR A 143 -4.33 14.96 -4.53
C THR A 143 -4.61 15.07 -6.03
N THR A 144 -3.58 15.39 -6.81
CA THR A 144 -3.64 15.54 -8.27
C THR A 144 -3.21 14.28 -9.01
N ASP A 145 -2.75 13.24 -8.30
CA ASP A 145 -2.32 12.01 -8.93
C ASP A 145 -3.55 11.28 -9.52
N PRO A 146 -3.43 10.61 -10.68
CA PRO A 146 -4.57 9.95 -11.33
C PRO A 146 -5.33 9.01 -10.40
N LEU A 147 -4.61 8.24 -9.58
CA LEU A 147 -5.18 7.24 -8.69
C LEU A 147 -5.53 7.76 -7.28
N PHE A 148 -5.44 9.07 -7.04
CA PHE A 148 -5.80 9.63 -5.75
C PHE A 148 -7.27 9.37 -5.39
N GLN A 149 -7.53 8.65 -4.30
CA GLN A 149 -8.87 8.25 -3.87
C GLN A 149 -9.69 7.55 -4.97
N ILE A 150 -9.02 6.73 -5.79
CA ILE A 150 -9.67 6.04 -6.91
C ILE A 150 -10.77 5.08 -6.44
N GLU A 151 -10.74 4.65 -5.18
CA GLU A 151 -11.77 3.83 -4.55
C GLU A 151 -13.14 4.52 -4.55
N LYS A 152 -13.16 5.87 -4.54
CA LYS A 152 -14.41 6.63 -4.70
C LYS A 152 -15.00 6.47 -6.09
N VAL A 153 -14.15 6.30 -7.11
CA VAL A 153 -14.59 5.99 -8.47
C VAL A 153 -15.08 4.55 -8.54
N PHE A 154 -14.38 3.60 -7.93
CA PHE A 154 -14.82 2.20 -7.89
C PHE A 154 -16.19 2.05 -7.24
N ALA A 155 -16.47 2.80 -6.16
CA ALA A 155 -17.77 2.80 -5.50
C ALA A 155 -18.93 3.28 -6.40
N LYS A 156 -18.65 4.03 -7.47
CA LYS A 156 -19.64 4.49 -8.44
C LYS A 156 -19.95 3.47 -9.53
N VAL A 157 -19.07 2.51 -9.79
CA VAL A 157 -19.20 1.53 -10.89
C VAL A 157 -20.51 0.73 -10.81
N LYS A 158 -21.01 0.46 -9.60
CA LYS A 158 -22.32 -0.20 -9.39
C LYS A 158 -23.53 0.59 -9.92
N TYR A 159 -23.36 1.86 -10.28
CA TYR A 159 -24.40 2.71 -10.86
C TYR A 159 -24.29 2.79 -12.40
N MET A 160 -23.38 2.03 -13.01
CA MET A 160 -23.34 1.87 -14.47
C MET A 160 -24.49 0.96 -14.92
N ASP A 161 -25.27 1.41 -15.89
CA ASP A 161 -26.42 0.67 -16.44
C ASP A 161 -26.00 -0.50 -17.34
N ASP A 162 -24.76 -0.45 -17.83
CA ASP A 162 -24.17 -1.26 -18.89
C ASP A 162 -23.13 -2.26 -18.38
N ILE A 163 -22.93 -2.36 -17.05
CA ILE A 163 -21.99 -3.32 -16.50
C ILE A 163 -22.45 -4.76 -16.75
N ASP A 164 -21.57 -5.54 -17.37
CA ASP A 164 -21.79 -6.97 -17.61
C ASP A 164 -21.97 -7.70 -16.27
N PRO A 165 -23.14 -8.33 -16.02
CA PRO A 165 -23.40 -9.06 -14.77
C PRO A 165 -22.38 -10.17 -14.49
N GLU A 166 -21.79 -10.76 -15.52
CA GLU A 166 -20.78 -11.82 -15.37
C GLU A 166 -19.42 -11.27 -14.90
N LYS A 167 -19.14 -9.98 -15.14
CA LYS A 167 -17.89 -9.32 -14.73
C LYS A 167 -18.00 -8.63 -13.37
N LEU A 168 -19.21 -8.50 -12.83
CA LEU A 168 -19.48 -7.79 -11.60
C LEU A 168 -18.79 -8.46 -10.40
N GLU A 169 -18.77 -9.79 -10.36
CA GLU A 169 -18.01 -10.55 -9.36
C GLU A 169 -16.50 -10.30 -9.49
N SER A 170 -15.95 -10.40 -10.70
CA SER A 170 -14.52 -10.12 -10.95
C SER A 170 -14.14 -8.68 -10.61
N PHE A 171 -15.03 -7.71 -10.83
CA PHE A 171 -14.82 -6.32 -10.45
C PHE A 171 -14.70 -6.16 -8.92
N PHE A 172 -15.57 -6.81 -8.15
CA PHE A 172 -15.50 -6.73 -6.69
C PHE A 172 -14.26 -7.42 -6.13
N GLU A 173 -13.93 -8.62 -6.62
CA GLU A 173 -12.71 -9.31 -6.22
C GLU A 173 -11.47 -8.46 -6.54
N ALA A 174 -11.38 -7.92 -7.76
CA ALA A 174 -10.29 -7.04 -8.15
C ALA A 174 -10.22 -5.75 -7.30
N THR A 175 -11.37 -5.23 -6.84
CA THR A 175 -11.40 -4.06 -5.95
C THR A 175 -10.81 -4.39 -4.58
N GLU A 176 -11.10 -5.57 -4.02
CA GLU A 176 -10.51 -6.01 -2.74
C GLU A 176 -9.01 -6.31 -2.87
N ASP A 177 -8.61 -6.95 -3.97
CA ASP A 177 -7.20 -7.20 -4.30
C ASP A 177 -6.43 -5.90 -4.47
N TRP A 178 -7.00 -4.92 -5.18
CA TRP A 178 -6.45 -3.57 -5.32
C TRP A 178 -6.18 -2.95 -3.94
N ASN A 179 -7.19 -2.92 -3.06
CA ASN A 179 -7.07 -2.32 -1.74
C ASN A 179 -5.99 -3.00 -0.89
N THR A 180 -5.93 -4.33 -0.93
CA THR A 180 -4.92 -5.10 -0.20
C THR A 180 -3.52 -4.81 -0.73
N ALA A 181 -3.33 -4.89 -2.05
CA ALA A 181 -2.05 -4.66 -2.70
C ALA A 181 -1.54 -3.22 -2.50
N MET A 182 -2.43 -2.23 -2.58
CA MET A 182 -2.13 -0.82 -2.32
C MET A 182 -1.61 -0.58 -0.90
N ASN A 183 -2.34 -1.10 0.09
CA ASN A 183 -1.96 -0.95 1.50
C ASN A 183 -0.64 -1.63 1.82
N MET A 184 -0.42 -2.84 1.28
CA MET A 184 0.82 -3.57 1.48
C MET A 184 1.99 -2.90 0.76
N SER A 185 1.81 -2.49 -0.49
CA SER A 185 2.83 -1.77 -1.26
C SER A 185 3.27 -0.49 -0.55
N ASN A 186 2.31 0.31 -0.07
CA ASN A 186 2.60 1.53 0.69
C ASN A 186 3.36 1.23 1.99
N SER A 187 2.95 0.18 2.71
CA SER A 187 3.61 -0.22 3.96
C SER A 187 5.05 -0.64 3.73
N MET A 188 5.31 -1.49 2.72
CA MET A 188 6.65 -1.98 2.39
C MET A 188 7.54 -0.86 1.85
N ALA A 189 7.00 0.01 0.99
CA ALA A 189 7.67 1.20 0.51
C ALA A 189 8.09 2.10 1.68
N PHE A 190 7.16 2.38 2.61
CA PHE A 190 7.45 3.18 3.79
C PHE A 190 8.53 2.55 4.68
N ILE A 191 8.46 1.24 4.96
CA ILE A 191 9.47 0.55 5.77
C ILE A 191 10.86 0.63 5.11
N SER A 192 10.94 0.44 3.79
CA SER A 192 12.22 0.47 3.07
C SER A 192 12.99 1.79 3.24
N GLN A 193 12.28 2.91 3.43
CA GLN A 193 12.91 4.23 3.61
C GLN A 193 13.73 4.34 4.90
N PHE A 194 13.39 3.54 5.91
CA PHE A 194 14.05 3.54 7.22
C PHE A 194 14.89 2.28 7.49
N ALA A 195 14.77 1.26 6.64
CA ALA A 195 15.41 -0.04 6.82
C ALA A 195 16.94 0.03 6.88
N GLU A 196 17.56 1.06 6.30
CA GLU A 196 19.01 1.28 6.38
C GLU A 196 19.50 1.59 7.79
N TYR A 197 18.70 2.30 8.59
CA TYR A 197 19.14 2.87 9.87
C TYR A 197 18.68 2.07 11.10
N ASN A 198 17.90 1.01 10.89
CA ASN A 198 17.40 0.17 11.98
C ASN A 198 18.51 -0.77 12.52
N PRO A 199 18.43 -1.22 13.78
CA PRO A 199 19.31 -2.27 14.29
C PRO A 199 19.24 -3.53 13.41
N GLY A 200 20.38 -3.99 12.89
CA GLY A 200 20.43 -5.09 11.91
C GLY A 200 20.01 -4.71 10.49
N GLY A 201 19.86 -3.42 10.21
CA GLY A 201 19.52 -2.86 8.90
C GLY A 201 20.68 -2.82 7.93
N GLY A 202 20.48 -2.09 6.84
CA GLY A 202 21.47 -1.87 5.79
C GLY A 202 20.84 -1.77 4.42
N LYS A 203 21.67 -1.61 3.38
CA LYS A 203 21.21 -1.48 1.99
C LYS A 203 20.45 -2.72 1.50
N ASP A 204 20.83 -3.88 1.98
CA ASP A 204 20.14 -5.14 1.65
C ASP A 204 18.73 -5.19 2.24
N GLU A 205 18.52 -4.68 3.46
CA GLU A 205 17.18 -4.59 4.05
C GLU A 205 16.32 -3.54 3.34
N VAL A 206 16.89 -2.41 2.92
CA VAL A 206 16.19 -1.45 2.04
C VAL A 206 15.71 -2.16 0.76
N LEU A 207 16.62 -2.88 0.10
CA LEU A 207 16.31 -3.55 -1.15
C LEU A 207 15.27 -4.66 -0.97
N LYS A 208 15.33 -5.41 0.12
CA LYS A 208 14.34 -6.45 0.47
C LYS A 208 12.93 -5.87 0.58
N TYR A 209 12.73 -4.82 1.38
CA TYR A 209 11.41 -4.20 1.51
C TYR A 209 10.96 -3.49 0.23
N LEU A 210 11.89 -2.92 -0.53
CA LEU A 210 11.58 -2.33 -1.83
C LEU A 210 11.12 -3.38 -2.85
N ASN A 211 11.77 -4.54 -2.89
CA ASN A 211 11.36 -5.65 -3.76
C ASN A 211 10.03 -6.26 -3.31
N GLU A 212 9.76 -6.32 -2.00
CA GLU A 212 8.44 -6.71 -1.51
C GLU A 212 7.38 -5.68 -1.95
N ALA A 213 7.67 -4.38 -1.87
CA ALA A 213 6.78 -3.36 -2.41
C ALA A 213 6.53 -3.56 -3.92
N GLN A 214 7.55 -3.92 -4.70
CA GLN A 214 7.42 -4.25 -6.12
C GLN A 214 6.43 -5.38 -6.37
N THR A 215 6.54 -6.48 -5.61
CA THR A 215 5.62 -7.61 -5.69
C THR A 215 4.17 -7.15 -5.50
N GLN A 216 3.94 -6.28 -4.54
CA GLN A 216 2.60 -5.73 -4.28
C GLN A 216 2.15 -4.76 -5.38
N VAL A 217 3.05 -3.95 -5.97
CA VAL A 217 2.72 -3.12 -7.14
C VAL A 217 2.27 -3.98 -8.33
N ILE A 218 2.89 -5.15 -8.53
CA ILE A 218 2.48 -6.10 -9.60
C ILE A 218 1.06 -6.62 -9.34
N LEU A 219 0.68 -6.89 -8.08
CA LEU A 219 -0.68 -7.30 -7.75
C LEU A 219 -1.68 -6.16 -7.96
N ALA A 220 -1.32 -4.94 -7.56
CA ALA A 220 -2.12 -3.75 -7.80
C ALA A 220 -2.33 -3.51 -9.32
N GLU A 221 -1.30 -3.69 -10.15
CA GLU A 221 -1.39 -3.57 -11.60
C GLU A 221 -2.39 -4.56 -12.21
N LYS A 222 -2.32 -5.83 -11.80
CA LYS A 222 -3.24 -6.88 -12.25
C LYS A 222 -4.68 -6.60 -11.85
N ALA A 223 -4.90 -6.21 -10.60
CA ALA A 223 -6.22 -5.82 -10.11
C ALA A 223 -6.78 -4.62 -10.88
N LEU A 224 -5.97 -3.58 -11.09
CA LEU A 224 -6.38 -2.39 -11.82
C LEU A 224 -6.68 -2.69 -13.30
N LYS A 225 -5.96 -3.63 -13.90
CA LYS A 225 -6.26 -4.11 -15.25
C LYS A 225 -7.66 -4.71 -15.32
N VAL A 226 -8.01 -5.62 -14.40
CA VAL A 226 -9.34 -6.25 -14.37
C VAL A 226 -10.42 -5.19 -14.18
N ILE A 227 -10.21 -4.25 -13.26
CA ILE A 227 -11.11 -3.10 -13.04
C ILE A 227 -11.30 -2.31 -14.34
N LEU A 228 -10.21 -1.95 -15.02
CA LEU A 228 -10.23 -1.20 -16.27
C LEU A 228 -11.00 -1.95 -17.37
N ASP A 229 -10.74 -3.24 -17.52
CA ASP A 229 -11.42 -4.09 -18.51
C ASP A 229 -12.93 -4.15 -18.24
N CYS A 230 -13.35 -4.20 -16.96
CA CYS A 230 -14.77 -4.19 -16.56
C CYS A 230 -15.45 -2.86 -16.92
N VAL A 231 -14.84 -1.73 -16.60
CA VAL A 231 -15.46 -0.40 -16.81
C VAL A 231 -15.35 0.12 -18.25
N THR A 232 -14.52 -0.50 -19.09
CA THR A 232 -14.35 -0.08 -20.50
C THR A 232 -15.03 -1.01 -21.50
N SER A 233 -15.22 -2.29 -21.17
CA SER A 233 -16.02 -3.21 -22.01
C SER A 233 -17.49 -2.80 -22.12
N SER A 234 -17.93 -1.97 -21.17
CA SER A 234 -19.27 -1.43 -21.01
C SER A 234 -19.60 -0.36 -22.07
N ALA A 235 -18.58 0.39 -22.54
CA ALA A 235 -18.75 1.57 -23.38
C ALA A 235 -18.83 1.29 -24.90
N ALA A 236 -19.19 0.06 -25.32
CA ALA A 236 -19.20 -0.38 -26.71
C ALA A 236 -20.61 -0.73 -27.22
#